data_AF-A0A9Q4BJK7-F1
#
_entry.id   AF-A0A9Q4BJK7-F1
#
_cell.length_a   1.000
_cell.length_b   1.000
_cell.length_c   1.000
_cell.angle_alpha   90.00
_cell.angle_beta   90.00
_cell.angle_gamma   90.00
#
_symmetry.space_group_name_H-M   'P 1'
#
loop_
_entity.id
_entity.type
_entity.pdbx_description
1 polymer ?
#
loop_
_entity_poly.entity_id
_entity_poly.type
_entity_poly.pdbx_seq_one_letter_code
_entity_poly.pdbx_strand_id
1 'polypeptide(L)'
;MDFEKQRLVIEQRDARLKAIQIAVNSFNVPSDGWINTIRKSLNMSLKQLAKRLKISPQSVKKLELHEKDGTISIGKITEVAEALGCRFVYGFIPAEGSLEKTIEKRAEELAKEIVLRTSHIT
;
A
#
# COMPACT_ATOMS: atom_id res chain seq x y z
N MET A 1 -14.94 22.97 18.28
CA MET A 1 -13.64 22.30 18.08
C MET A 1 -13.09 22.69 16.72
N ASP A 2 -11.79 22.88 16.61
CA ASP A 2 -11.09 23.84 15.74
C ASP A 2 -11.00 23.38 14.25
N PHE A 3 -12.08 23.55 13.49
CA PHE A 3 -12.18 23.12 12.07
C PHE A 3 -11.09 23.74 11.17
N GLU A 4 -10.74 25.01 11.42
CA GLU A 4 -9.67 25.72 10.70
C GLU A 4 -8.29 25.07 10.94
N LYS A 5 -7.96 24.72 12.19
CA LYS A 5 -6.72 23.97 12.47
C LYS A 5 -6.72 22.59 11.81
N GLN A 6 -7.86 21.90 11.82
CA GLN A 6 -7.95 20.57 11.22
C GLN A 6 -7.77 20.63 9.69
N ARG A 7 -8.30 21.66 9.03
CA ARG A 7 -8.12 21.90 7.58
C ARG A 7 -6.65 22.15 7.23
N LEU A 8 -5.97 23.01 7.98
CA LEU A 8 -4.53 23.29 7.79
C LEU A 8 -3.67 22.03 7.94
N VAL A 9 -4.00 21.15 8.88
CA VAL A 9 -3.29 19.86 9.05
C VAL A 9 -3.51 18.94 7.86
N ILE A 10 -4.70 18.94 7.26
CA ILE A 10 -5.01 18.14 6.06
C ILE A 10 -4.25 18.68 4.85
N GLU A 11 -4.30 19.99 4.61
CA GLU A 11 -3.59 20.64 3.51
C GLU A 11 -2.08 20.35 3.57
N GLN A 12 -1.47 20.45 4.76
CA GLN A 12 -0.04 20.18 4.93
C GLN A 12 0.31 18.69 4.67
N ARG A 13 -0.59 17.76 5.03
CA ARG A 13 -0.40 16.32 4.78
C ARG A 13 -0.57 16.01 3.29
N ASP A 14 -1.57 16.59 2.65
CA ASP A 14 -1.80 16.42 1.21
C ASP A 14 -0.64 16.95 0.38
N ALA A 15 -0.03 18.08 0.79
CA ALA A 15 1.17 18.59 0.14
C ALA A 15 2.34 17.58 0.14
N ARG A 16 2.54 16.84 1.25
CA ARG A 16 3.57 15.80 1.33
C ARG A 16 3.19 14.54 0.54
N LEU A 17 1.92 14.17 0.55
CA LEU A 17 1.41 13.00 -0.19
C LEU A 17 1.47 13.21 -1.70
N LYS A 18 1.39 14.46 -2.19
CA LYS A 18 1.39 14.79 -3.61
C LYS A 18 2.62 14.24 -4.35
N ALA A 19 3.81 14.35 -3.74
CA ALA A 19 5.05 13.82 -4.32
C ALA A 19 5.05 12.29 -4.40
N ILE A 20 4.51 11.62 -3.37
CA ILE A 20 4.40 10.16 -3.31
C ILE A 20 3.36 9.67 -4.32
N GLN A 21 2.23 10.36 -4.44
CA GLN A 21 1.15 10.04 -5.39
C GLN A 21 1.65 9.98 -6.83
N ILE A 22 2.45 10.97 -7.24
CA ILE A 22 3.01 11.00 -8.59
C ILE A 22 3.91 9.79 -8.82
N ALA A 23 4.79 9.49 -7.86
CA ALA A 23 5.70 8.34 -7.96
C ALA A 23 4.94 7.01 -8.04
N VAL A 24 3.88 6.83 -7.25
CA VAL A 24 3.10 5.59 -7.23
C VAL A 24 2.22 5.44 -8.47
N ASN A 25 1.63 6.52 -9.01
CA ASN A 25 0.83 6.42 -10.23
C ASN A 25 1.63 5.94 -11.44
N SER A 26 2.95 6.17 -11.45
CA SER A 26 3.87 5.64 -12.47
C SER A 26 4.44 4.26 -12.14
N PHE A 27 4.08 3.67 -11.01
CA PHE A 27 4.70 2.46 -10.47
C PHE A 27 3.94 1.21 -10.93
N ASN A 28 4.54 0.41 -11.80
CA ASN A 28 3.97 -0.86 -12.23
C ASN A 28 4.48 -2.00 -11.33
N VAL A 29 3.57 -2.69 -10.65
CA VAL A 29 3.92 -3.84 -9.80
C VAL A 29 4.24 -5.04 -10.71
N PRO A 30 5.41 -5.70 -10.55
CA PRO A 30 5.75 -6.87 -11.35
C PRO A 30 4.73 -8.01 -11.19
N SER A 31 4.41 -8.73 -12.28
CA SER A 31 3.42 -9.83 -12.28
C SER A 31 3.80 -11.03 -11.41
N ASP A 32 5.11 -11.21 -11.17
CA ASP A 32 5.67 -12.27 -10.34
C ASP A 32 5.96 -11.81 -8.89
N GLY A 33 5.65 -10.56 -8.55
CA GLY A 33 5.95 -9.96 -7.26
C GLY A 33 7.37 -9.39 -7.14
N TRP A 34 7.56 -8.45 -6.21
CA TRP A 34 8.82 -7.78 -5.95
C TRP A 34 9.91 -8.74 -5.49
N ILE A 35 9.57 -9.73 -4.68
CA ILE A 35 10.56 -10.65 -4.12
C ILE A 35 11.20 -11.47 -5.25
N ASN A 36 10.37 -12.01 -6.15
CA ASN A 36 10.84 -12.83 -7.27
C ASN A 36 11.67 -12.01 -8.25
N THR A 37 11.16 -10.83 -8.64
CA THR A 37 11.83 -9.94 -9.59
C THR A 37 13.19 -9.50 -9.06
N ILE A 38 13.26 -8.98 -7.83
CA ILE A 38 14.52 -8.52 -7.24
C ILE A 38 15.50 -9.68 -7.07
N ARG A 39 15.03 -10.84 -6.58
CA ARG A 39 15.90 -12.03 -6.44
C ARG A 39 16.52 -12.43 -7.77
N LYS A 40 15.73 -12.47 -8.86
CA LYS A 40 16.22 -12.77 -10.21
C LYS A 40 17.19 -11.70 -10.71
N SER A 41 16.90 -10.42 -10.51
CA SER A 41 17.79 -9.31 -10.89
C SER A 41 19.13 -9.35 -10.18
N LEU A 42 19.17 -9.83 -8.93
CA LEU A 42 20.41 -10.04 -8.18
C LEU A 42 21.10 -11.38 -8.50
N ASN A 43 20.64 -12.08 -9.54
CA ASN A 43 21.13 -13.39 -9.98
C ASN A 43 21.18 -14.44 -8.84
N MET A 44 20.23 -14.35 -7.90
CA MET A 44 20.12 -15.26 -6.77
C MET A 44 19.15 -16.40 -7.06
N SER A 45 19.56 -17.63 -6.72
CA SER A 45 18.67 -18.79 -6.67
C SER A 45 17.79 -18.79 -5.42
N LEU A 46 16.70 -19.56 -5.44
CA LEU A 46 15.86 -19.80 -4.26
C LEU A 46 16.67 -20.32 -3.06
N LYS A 47 17.68 -21.18 -3.32
CA LYS A 47 18.55 -21.75 -2.27
C LYS A 47 19.42 -20.66 -1.60
N GLN A 48 19.90 -19.69 -2.37
CA GLN A 48 20.72 -18.60 -1.84
C GLN A 48 19.87 -17.66 -0.97
N LEU A 49 18.67 -17.29 -1.42
CA LEU A 49 17.76 -16.49 -0.60
C LEU A 49 17.32 -17.24 0.66
N ALA A 50 17.03 -18.54 0.53
CA ALA A 50 16.69 -19.41 1.66
C ALA A 50 17.80 -19.47 2.71
N LYS A 51 19.07 -19.55 2.27
CA LYS A 51 20.23 -19.53 3.16
C LYS A 51 20.34 -18.20 3.93
N ARG A 52 20.07 -17.06 3.27
CA ARG A 52 20.07 -15.74 3.94
C ARG A 52 18.97 -15.62 4.98
N LEU A 53 17.79 -16.14 4.66
CA LEU A 53 16.61 -16.15 5.54
C LEU A 53 16.61 -17.29 6.57
N LYS A 54 17.60 -18.20 6.53
CA LYS A 54 17.67 -19.41 7.39
C LYS A 54 16.40 -20.27 7.34
N ILE A 55 15.77 -20.37 6.17
CA ILE A 55 14.56 -21.18 5.92
C ILE A 55 14.80 -22.18 4.78
N SER A 56 13.80 -23.01 4.50
CA SER A 56 13.86 -23.94 3.36
C SER A 56 13.64 -23.22 2.01
N PRO A 57 14.23 -23.70 0.89
CA PRO A 57 13.94 -23.16 -0.45
C PRO A 57 12.46 -23.26 -0.84
N GLN A 58 11.74 -24.26 -0.32
CA GLN A 58 10.30 -24.43 -0.51
C GLN A 58 9.53 -23.31 0.20
N SER A 59 9.95 -22.93 1.40
CA SER A 59 9.38 -21.81 2.15
C SER A 59 9.59 -20.49 1.40
N VAL A 60 10.76 -20.26 0.80
CA VAL A 60 10.99 -19.06 -0.04
C VAL A 60 10.04 -19.04 -1.25
N LYS A 61 9.86 -20.17 -1.93
CA LYS A 61 8.92 -20.26 -3.05
C LYS A 61 7.48 -19.96 -2.61
N LYS A 62 7.08 -20.43 -1.43
CA LYS A 62 5.77 -20.07 -0.83
C LYS A 62 5.69 -18.57 -0.52
N LEU A 63 6.75 -17.96 0.00
CA LEU A 63 6.77 -16.51 0.27
C LEU A 63 6.59 -15.69 -1.01
N GLU A 64 7.25 -16.06 -2.11
CA GLU A 64 7.05 -15.41 -3.42
C GLU A 64 5.59 -15.55 -3.89
N LEU A 65 4.99 -16.74 -3.73
CA LEU A 65 3.60 -16.96 -4.08
C LEU A 65 2.63 -16.16 -3.20
N HIS A 66 2.85 -16.16 -1.89
CA HIS A 66 2.03 -15.39 -0.94
C HIS A 66 2.14 -13.88 -1.17
N GLU A 67 3.31 -13.37 -1.60
CA GLU A 67 3.48 -11.97 -1.97
C GLU A 67 2.68 -11.64 -3.24
N LYS A 68 2.79 -12.48 -4.27
CA LYS A 68 1.98 -12.36 -5.49
C LYS A 68 0.48 -12.38 -5.20
N ASP A 69 0.04 -13.25 -4.29
CA ASP A 69 -1.36 -13.41 -3.91
C ASP A 69 -1.83 -12.36 -2.89
N GLY A 70 -0.94 -11.47 -2.40
CA GLY A 70 -1.26 -10.46 -1.39
C GLY A 70 -1.57 -11.02 0.01
N THR A 71 -1.20 -12.26 0.29
CA THR A 71 -1.44 -12.96 1.57
C THR A 71 -0.24 -12.96 2.51
N ILE A 72 0.90 -12.44 2.06
CA ILE A 72 2.10 -12.31 2.89
C ILE A 72 1.90 -11.25 3.98
N SER A 73 2.40 -11.52 5.19
CA SER A 73 2.35 -10.54 6.28
C SER A 73 3.40 -9.44 6.08
N ILE A 74 3.09 -8.23 6.56
CA ILE A 74 4.00 -7.07 6.53
C ILE A 74 5.33 -7.40 7.23
N GLY A 75 5.28 -8.12 8.35
CA GLY A 75 6.51 -8.54 9.05
C GLY A 75 7.39 -9.44 8.18
N LYS A 76 6.78 -10.38 7.45
CA LYS A 76 7.55 -11.34 6.64
C LYS A 76 8.11 -10.72 5.37
N ILE A 77 7.38 -9.84 4.69
CA ILE A 77 7.90 -9.12 3.53
C ILE A 77 9.05 -8.17 3.94
N THR A 78 8.98 -7.57 5.13
CA THR A 78 10.06 -6.73 5.66
C THR A 78 11.33 -7.53 5.90
N GLU A 79 11.24 -8.70 6.54
CA GLU A 79 12.37 -9.62 6.73
C GLU A 79 13.00 -10.06 5.40
N VAL A 80 12.15 -10.36 4.39
CA VAL A 80 12.64 -10.74 3.05
C VAL A 80 13.33 -9.56 2.37
N ALA A 81 12.78 -8.35 2.48
CA ALA A 81 13.39 -7.15 1.92
C ALA A 81 14.79 -6.92 2.53
N GLU A 82 14.93 -7.00 3.86
CA GLU A 82 16.23 -6.87 4.53
C GLU A 82 17.24 -7.92 4.05
N ALA A 83 16.83 -9.18 3.89
CA ALA A 83 17.70 -10.23 3.36
C ALA A 83 18.15 -10.00 1.90
N LEU A 84 17.34 -9.29 1.12
CA LEU A 84 17.66 -8.86 -0.24
C LEU A 84 18.50 -7.56 -0.27
N GLY A 85 18.76 -6.92 0.87
CA GLY A 85 19.42 -5.62 0.93
C GLY A 85 18.51 -4.47 0.50
N CYS A 86 17.20 -4.67 0.58
CA CYS A 86 16.17 -3.70 0.24
C CYS A 86 15.46 -3.21 1.49
N ARG A 87 14.77 -2.08 1.38
CA ARG A 87 13.89 -1.57 2.44
C ARG A 87 12.45 -1.65 1.97
N PHE A 88 11.61 -2.35 2.72
CA PHE A 88 10.18 -2.34 2.50
C PHE A 88 9.57 -1.04 3.05
N VAL A 89 8.74 -0.37 2.25
CA VAL A 89 8.02 0.85 2.64
C VAL A 89 6.54 0.59 2.45
N TYR A 90 5.76 0.78 3.50
CA TYR A 90 4.29 0.67 3.49
C TYR A 90 3.68 2.07 3.62
N GLY A 91 2.65 2.35 2.83
CA GLY A 91 1.99 3.65 2.83
C GLY A 91 0.56 3.58 2.31
N PHE A 92 -0.25 4.52 2.75
CA PHE A 92 -1.61 4.75 2.26
C PHE A 92 -1.61 5.95 1.33
N ILE A 93 -2.30 5.80 0.21
CA ILE A 93 -2.37 6.81 -0.84
C ILE A 93 -3.85 7.07 -1.10
N PRO A 94 -4.34 8.32 -0.96
CA PRO A 94 -5.75 8.62 -1.19
C PRO A 94 -6.17 8.26 -2.62
N ALA A 95 -7.21 7.45 -2.77
CA ALA A 95 -7.70 7.03 -4.08
C ALA A 95 -8.16 8.22 -4.94
N GLU A 96 -8.73 9.24 -4.30
CA GLU A 96 -9.22 10.47 -4.94
C GLU A 96 -8.12 11.55 -5.09
N GLY A 97 -6.86 11.19 -4.82
CA GLY A 97 -5.68 12.05 -4.97
C GLY A 97 -5.42 13.03 -3.82
N SER A 98 -6.39 13.26 -2.93
CA SER A 98 -6.18 14.02 -1.68
C SER A 98 -7.09 13.53 -0.55
N LEU A 99 -6.67 13.78 0.69
CA LEU A 99 -7.48 13.51 1.88
C LEU A 99 -8.70 14.42 1.93
N GLU A 100 -8.58 15.67 1.49
CA GLU A 100 -9.69 16.61 1.41
C GLU A 100 -10.83 16.08 0.52
N LYS A 101 -10.53 15.62 -0.69
CA LYS A 101 -11.53 15.02 -1.60
C LYS A 101 -12.16 13.76 -1.02
N THR A 102 -11.38 12.98 -0.28
CA THR A 102 -11.89 11.79 0.40
C THR A 102 -12.94 12.17 1.45
N ILE A 103 -12.76 13.30 2.13
CA ILE A 103 -13.72 13.83 3.11
C ILE A 103 -14.97 14.38 2.41
N GLU A 104 -14.79 15.18 1.36
CA GLU A 104 -15.90 15.74 0.58
C GLU A 104 -16.83 14.64 0.05
N LYS A 105 -16.26 13.60 -0.57
CA LYS A 105 -17.03 12.46 -1.08
C LYS A 105 -17.86 11.78 0.00
N ARG A 106 -17.29 11.61 1.19
CA ARG A 106 -17.99 11.01 2.33
C ARG A 106 -19.13 11.90 2.83
N ALA A 107 -18.95 13.22 2.80
CA ALA A 107 -20.01 14.16 3.15
C ALA A 107 -21.16 14.12 2.13
N GLU A 108 -20.86 14.01 0.83
CA GLU A 108 -21.87 13.84 -0.21
C GLU A 108 -22.65 12.53 -0.07
N GLU A 109 -21.97 11.41 0.20
CA GLU A 109 -22.60 10.11 0.42
C GLU A 109 -23.59 10.15 1.60
N LEU A 110 -23.18 10.76 2.71
CA LEU A 110 -24.04 10.94 3.88
C LEU A 110 -25.24 11.85 3.58
N ALA A 111 -25.05 12.94 2.85
CA ALA A 111 -26.14 13.84 2.46
C ALA A 111 -27.17 13.11 1.57
N LYS A 112 -26.71 12.31 0.60
CA LYS A 112 -27.58 11.47 -0.24
C LYS A 112 -28.37 10.46 0.59
N GLU A 113 -27.73 9.83 1.57
CA GLU A 113 -28.37 8.85 2.44
C GLU A 113 -29.48 9.48 3.30
N ILE A 114 -29.25 10.68 3.83
CA ILE A 114 -30.26 11.43 4.62
C ILE A 114 -31.47 11.78 3.75
N VAL A 115 -31.24 12.26 2.52
CA VAL A 115 -32.31 12.60 1.58
C VAL A 115 -33.13 11.35 1.22
N LEU A 116 -32.48 10.24 0.90
CA LEU A 116 -33.14 8.97 0.56
C LEU A 116 -33.99 8.42 1.71
N ARG A 117 -33.51 8.50 2.97
CA ARG A 117 -34.30 8.08 4.14
C ARG A 117 -35.53 8.95 4.36
N THR A 118 -35.44 10.25 4.07
CA THR A 118 -36.55 11.19 4.29
C THR A 118 -37.62 11.07 3.18
N SER A 119 -37.21 10.78 1.94
CA SER A 119 -38.13 10.56 0.82
C SER A 119 -38.97 9.27 0.92
N HIS A 120 -38.61 8.33 1.81
CA HIS A 120 -39.40 7.13 2.08
C HIS A 120 -40.53 7.31 3.12
N ILE A 121 -40.63 8.50 3.74
CA ILE A 121 -41.60 8.79 4.82
C ILE A 121 -42.77 9.68 4.31
N THR A 122 -42.83 10.01 3.02
CA THR A 122 -43.95 10.74 2.40
C THR A 122 -44.56 9.92 1.28
#